data_AF-A0A6P7KUQ0-F1
#
_entry.id   AF-A0A6P7KUQ0-F1
#
_cell.length_a   1.000
_cell.length_b   1.000
_cell.length_c   1.000
_cell.angle_alpha   90.00
_cell.angle_beta   90.00
_cell.angle_gamma   90.00
#
_symmetry.space_group_name_H-M   'P 1'
#
loop_
_entity.id
_entity.type
_entity.pdbx_description
1 polymer ?
#
loop_
_entity_poly.entity_id
_entity_poly.type
_entity_poly.pdbx_seq_one_letter_code
_entity_poly.pdbx_strand_id
1 'polypeptide(L)'
;MLGNVIYKRRLRICTSLVRRRLLITSELAYVQTVFVVCSALTMSTNLGTDNLQMRLQALESRIYGDRRNRGGKPVKCAESLARIQAGLTNTANKRERVKILHKKIEDLVKYLDPQFTDHITVPDAMKLEFILAEEDFLLSQAALLEQVSNMQPLLDSSYIRDVPEHATKLQRLSQIHIKQQDQTEAQSLEVKKLFEEYNKMMFLLSKQFTQWDETLRKMEEVKGVRPAE
;
A
#
# COMPACT_ATOMS: atom_id res chain seq x y z
N MET A 1 28.14 20.01 36.15
CA MET A 1 27.28 21.04 35.51
C MET A 1 27.46 21.14 33.99
N LEU A 2 28.69 21.04 33.44
CA LEU A 2 28.95 21.15 31.98
C LEU A 2 28.40 20.00 31.11
N GLY A 3 28.29 18.78 31.64
CA GLY A 3 27.81 17.62 30.87
C GLY A 3 26.35 17.70 30.41
N ASN A 4 25.48 18.36 31.17
CA ASN A 4 24.04 18.45 30.86
C ASN A 4 23.73 19.43 29.71
N VAL A 5 24.56 20.46 29.55
CA VAL A 5 24.42 21.46 28.47
C VAL A 5 24.86 20.88 27.13
N ILE A 6 25.90 20.05 27.14
CA ILE A 6 26.41 19.35 25.94
C ILE A 6 25.41 18.29 25.48
N TYR A 7 24.79 17.55 26.41
CA TYR A 7 23.77 16.55 26.09
C TYR A 7 22.52 17.17 25.46
N LYS A 8 22.00 18.28 26.02
CA LYS A 8 20.84 18.99 25.44
C LYS A 8 21.14 19.58 24.06
N ARG A 9 22.34 20.11 23.81
CA ARG A 9 22.72 20.61 22.48
C ARG A 9 22.86 19.47 21.46
N ARG A 10 23.46 18.34 21.85
CA ARG A 10 23.55 17.15 20.99
C ARG A 10 22.17 16.56 20.67
N LEU A 11 21.27 16.49 21.64
CA LEU A 11 19.91 15.97 21.44
C LEU A 11 19.10 16.82 20.45
N ARG A 12 19.23 18.16 20.55
CA ARG A 12 18.54 19.10 19.64
C ARG A 12 19.04 19.02 18.20
N ILE A 13 20.35 18.83 18.02
CA ILE A 13 20.98 18.60 16.70
C ILE A 13 20.52 17.25 16.13
N CYS A 14 20.51 16.19 16.94
CA CYS A 14 20.00 14.87 16.54
C CYS A 14 18.53 14.93 16.10
N THR A 15 17.65 15.63 16.82
CA THR A 15 16.24 15.77 16.42
C THR A 15 16.07 16.53 15.09
N SER A 16 16.87 17.58 14.84
CA SER A 16 16.81 18.31 13.58
C SER A 16 17.33 17.49 12.39
N LEU A 17 18.38 16.68 12.60
CA LEU A 17 18.93 15.80 11.59
C LEU A 17 17.99 14.64 11.27
N VAL A 18 17.34 14.06 12.29
CA VAL A 18 16.34 12.99 12.09
C VAL A 18 15.13 13.54 11.33
N ARG A 19 14.66 14.76 11.63
CA ARG A 19 13.52 15.38 10.93
C ARG A 19 13.84 15.71 9.47
N ARG A 20 15.05 16.21 9.18
CA ARG A 20 15.53 16.43 7.80
C ARG A 20 15.72 15.10 7.05
N ARG A 21 16.25 14.08 7.71
CA ARG A 21 16.41 12.75 7.12
C ARG A 21 15.06 12.09 6.83
N LEU A 22 14.05 12.27 7.69
CA LEU A 22 12.69 11.77 7.48
C LEU A 22 12.01 12.42 6.26
N LEU A 23 12.15 13.74 6.10
CA LEU A 23 11.60 14.48 4.96
C LEU A 23 12.23 14.05 3.64
N ILE A 24 13.57 13.90 3.60
CA ILE A 24 14.29 13.43 2.41
C ILE A 24 13.90 11.98 2.08
N THR A 25 13.74 11.10 3.09
CA THR A 25 13.26 9.74 2.85
C THR A 25 11.80 9.70 2.38
N SER A 26 10.96 10.63 2.83
CA SER A 26 9.55 10.71 2.41
C SER A 26 9.42 11.22 0.97
N GLU A 27 10.22 12.20 0.55
CA GLU A 27 10.23 12.68 -0.84
C GLU A 27 10.83 11.66 -1.79
N LEU A 28 11.94 11.00 -1.41
CA LEU A 28 12.52 9.92 -2.21
C LEU A 28 11.57 8.73 -2.32
N ALA A 29 10.88 8.36 -1.24
CA ALA A 29 9.85 7.32 -1.29
C ALA A 29 8.70 7.71 -2.21
N TYR A 30 8.21 8.96 -2.13
CA TYR A 30 7.13 9.46 -2.98
C TYR A 30 7.50 9.46 -4.46
N VAL A 31 8.69 9.98 -4.81
CA VAL A 31 9.22 9.98 -6.19
C VAL A 31 9.41 8.55 -6.70
N GLN A 32 9.89 7.62 -5.86
CA GLN A 32 10.07 6.23 -6.24
C GLN A 32 8.74 5.49 -6.44
N THR A 33 7.73 5.73 -5.61
CA THR A 33 6.37 5.21 -5.85
C THR A 33 5.74 5.80 -7.11
N VAL A 34 5.89 7.11 -7.35
CA VAL A 34 5.34 7.76 -8.56
C VAL A 34 6.02 7.23 -9.82
N PHE A 35 7.33 7.01 -9.79
CA PHE A 35 8.08 6.42 -10.91
C PHE A 35 7.66 4.97 -11.20
N VAL A 36 7.47 4.15 -10.15
CA VAL A 36 7.02 2.76 -10.30
C VAL A 36 5.58 2.69 -10.82
N VAL A 37 4.68 3.53 -10.32
CA VAL A 37 3.28 3.60 -10.78
C VAL A 37 3.20 4.11 -12.22
N CYS A 38 3.98 5.13 -12.58
CA CYS A 38 4.00 5.66 -13.94
C CYS A 38 4.57 4.65 -14.95
N SER A 39 5.64 3.92 -14.56
CA SER A 39 6.22 2.81 -15.34
C SER A 39 5.24 1.64 -15.48
N ALA A 40 4.54 1.27 -14.40
CA ALA A 40 3.52 0.22 -14.43
C ALA A 40 2.30 0.61 -15.29
N LEU A 41 1.87 1.87 -15.26
CA LEU A 41 0.82 2.39 -16.15
C LEU A 41 1.27 2.38 -17.62
N THR A 42 2.50 2.78 -17.92
CA THR A 42 3.03 2.74 -19.31
C THR A 42 3.18 1.30 -19.82
N MET A 43 3.62 0.35 -18.99
CA MET A 43 3.67 -1.07 -19.40
C MET A 43 2.27 -1.66 -19.62
N SER A 44 1.28 -1.27 -18.79
CA SER A 44 -0.10 -1.75 -18.92
C SER A 44 -0.78 -1.26 -20.21
N THR A 45 -0.49 -0.02 -20.64
CA THR A 45 -1.02 0.50 -21.91
C THR A 45 -0.39 -0.17 -23.14
N ASN A 46 0.90 -0.53 -23.07
CA ASN A 46 1.60 -1.19 -24.18
C ASN A 46 1.15 -2.64 -24.39
N LEU A 47 0.87 -3.39 -23.32
CA LEU A 47 0.35 -4.77 -23.42
C LEU A 47 -1.01 -4.85 -24.14
N GLY A 48 -1.88 -3.86 -23.91
CA GLY A 48 -3.18 -3.78 -24.59
C GLY A 48 -3.05 -3.49 -26.09
N THR A 49 -2.14 -2.58 -26.47
CA THR A 49 -1.88 -2.25 -27.87
C THR A 49 -1.18 -3.39 -28.61
N ASP A 50 -0.25 -4.08 -27.96
CA ASP A 50 0.50 -5.20 -28.57
C ASP A 50 -0.40 -6.42 -28.83
N ASN A 51 -1.36 -6.69 -27.92
CA ASN A 51 -2.35 -7.74 -28.15
C ASN A 51 -3.27 -7.41 -29.34
N LEU A 52 -3.74 -6.16 -29.43
CA LEU A 52 -4.53 -5.70 -30.58
C LEU A 52 -3.72 -5.77 -31.87
N GLN A 53 -2.45 -5.35 -31.85
CA GLN A 53 -1.54 -5.38 -32.98
C GLN A 53 -1.35 -6.81 -33.50
N MET A 54 -1.13 -7.78 -32.61
CA MET A 54 -0.97 -9.18 -32.96
C MET A 54 -2.24 -9.78 -33.58
N ARG A 55 -3.41 -9.46 -33.00
CA ARG A 55 -4.71 -9.89 -33.54
C ARG A 55 -5.01 -9.26 -34.90
N LEU A 56 -4.71 -7.97 -35.07
CA LEU A 56 -4.83 -7.28 -36.35
C LEU A 56 -3.92 -7.90 -37.39
N GLN A 57 -2.65 -8.17 -37.06
CA GLN A 57 -1.70 -8.81 -37.98
C GLN A 57 -2.14 -10.22 -38.38
N ALA A 58 -2.73 -10.99 -37.46
CA ALA A 58 -3.32 -12.30 -37.75
C ALA A 58 -4.58 -12.21 -38.64
N LEU A 59 -5.40 -11.16 -38.47
CA LEU A 59 -6.55 -10.91 -39.34
C LEU A 59 -6.12 -10.45 -40.74
N GLU A 60 -5.14 -9.55 -40.81
CA GLU A 60 -4.59 -9.06 -42.08
C GLU A 60 -3.93 -10.19 -42.87
N SER A 61 -3.17 -11.07 -42.21
CA SER A 61 -2.57 -12.23 -42.87
C SER A 61 -3.62 -13.23 -43.36
N ARG A 62 -4.74 -13.40 -42.65
CA ARG A 62 -5.84 -14.27 -43.10
C ARG A 62 -6.65 -13.67 -44.26
N ILE A 63 -6.86 -12.36 -44.29
CA ILE A 63 -7.69 -11.69 -45.32
C ILE A 63 -6.89 -11.41 -46.59
N TYR A 64 -5.66 -10.90 -46.46
CA TYR A 64 -4.82 -10.51 -47.60
C TYR A 64 -3.82 -11.61 -48.00
N GLY A 65 -3.60 -12.62 -47.15
CA GLY A 65 -2.61 -13.67 -47.39
C GLY A 65 -1.19 -13.10 -47.53
N ASP A 66 -0.27 -13.91 -48.06
CA ASP A 66 1.08 -13.49 -48.46
C ASP A 66 1.08 -12.60 -49.73
N ARG A 67 -0.10 -12.17 -50.19
CA ARG A 67 -0.29 -11.32 -51.38
C ARG A 67 -0.28 -9.83 -51.06
N ARG A 68 0.59 -9.38 -50.15
CA ARG A 68 0.75 -7.95 -49.85
C ARG A 68 1.22 -7.09 -51.04
N ASN A 69 1.58 -7.68 -52.18
CA ASN A 69 2.46 -6.99 -53.14
C ASN A 69 2.13 -7.06 -54.64
N ARG A 70 0.88 -7.26 -55.08
CA ARG A 70 0.54 -7.05 -56.51
C ARG A 70 -0.79 -6.32 -56.70
N GLY A 71 -0.71 -4.98 -56.70
CA GLY A 71 -1.76 -4.06 -57.13
C GLY A 71 -2.75 -3.74 -56.02
N GLY A 72 -2.70 -2.52 -55.49
CA GLY A 72 -3.51 -2.00 -54.37
C GLY A 72 -5.02 -1.88 -54.62
N LYS A 73 -5.66 -2.95 -55.10
CA LYS A 73 -7.11 -3.06 -55.18
C LYS A 73 -7.59 -3.78 -53.90
N PRO A 74 -8.54 -3.21 -53.14
CA PRO A 74 -9.09 -3.88 -51.98
C PRO A 74 -9.71 -5.22 -52.42
N VAL A 75 -9.33 -6.31 -51.76
CA VAL A 75 -9.91 -7.63 -52.05
C VAL A 75 -11.40 -7.55 -51.70
N LYS A 76 -12.27 -7.65 -52.71
CA LYS A 76 -13.72 -7.61 -52.54
C LYS A 76 -14.27 -8.93 -51.98
N CYS A 77 -13.76 -9.37 -50.82
CA CYS A 77 -14.13 -10.63 -50.19
C CYS A 77 -15.63 -10.74 -49.92
N ALA A 78 -16.29 -9.63 -49.56
CA ALA A 78 -17.73 -9.62 -49.31
C ALA A 78 -18.55 -9.90 -50.58
N GLU A 79 -18.20 -9.28 -51.71
CA GLU A 79 -18.91 -9.50 -52.99
C GLU A 79 -18.65 -10.89 -53.58
N SER A 80 -17.45 -11.45 -53.39
CA SER A 80 -17.15 -12.83 -53.81
C SER A 80 -17.83 -13.85 -52.91
N LEU A 81 -17.80 -13.66 -51.59
CA LEU A 81 -18.54 -14.51 -50.65
C LEU A 81 -20.04 -14.46 -50.89
N ALA A 82 -20.62 -13.27 -51.11
CA ALA A 82 -22.04 -13.14 -51.41
C ALA A 82 -22.43 -13.88 -52.70
N ARG A 83 -21.59 -13.81 -53.75
CA ARG A 83 -21.80 -14.57 -54.99
C ARG A 83 -21.69 -16.09 -54.77
N ILE A 84 -20.71 -16.54 -54.01
CA ILE A 84 -20.53 -17.97 -53.67
C ILE A 84 -21.73 -18.45 -52.85
N GLN A 85 -22.15 -17.70 -51.83
CA GLN A 85 -23.30 -18.02 -50.99
C GLN A 85 -24.59 -18.09 -51.79
N ALA A 86 -24.82 -17.13 -52.70
CA ALA A 86 -25.97 -17.15 -53.60
C ALA A 86 -25.93 -18.38 -54.54
N GLY A 87 -24.77 -18.70 -55.10
CA GLY A 87 -24.57 -19.90 -55.93
C GLY A 87 -24.80 -21.20 -55.16
N LEU A 88 -24.31 -21.28 -53.93
CA LEU A 88 -24.47 -22.44 -53.04
C LEU A 88 -25.94 -22.61 -52.62
N THR A 89 -26.61 -21.52 -52.25
CA THR A 89 -28.05 -21.51 -51.88
C THR A 89 -28.91 -21.93 -53.07
N ASN A 90 -28.63 -21.41 -54.27
CA ASN A 90 -29.34 -21.79 -55.49
C ASN A 90 -29.10 -23.26 -55.86
N THR A 91 -27.89 -23.79 -55.64
CA THR A 91 -27.56 -25.19 -55.93
C THR A 91 -28.19 -26.13 -54.90
N ALA A 92 -28.18 -25.75 -53.63
CA ALA A 92 -28.84 -26.48 -52.55
C ALA A 92 -30.35 -26.55 -52.78
N ASN A 93 -30.99 -25.44 -53.19
CA ASN A 93 -32.43 -25.41 -53.44
C ASN A 93 -32.86 -26.17 -54.70
N LYS A 94 -32.00 -26.31 -55.71
CA LYS A 94 -32.29 -27.09 -56.93
C LYS A 94 -32.10 -28.60 -56.75
N ARG A 95 -31.33 -29.04 -55.75
CA ARG A 95 -31.04 -30.47 -55.48
C ARG A 95 -31.38 -30.81 -54.04
N GLU A 96 -32.51 -31.48 -53.83
CA GLU A 96 -33.02 -31.81 -52.48
C GLU A 96 -32.01 -32.60 -51.62
N ARG A 97 -31.20 -33.47 -52.25
CA ARG A 97 -30.11 -34.19 -51.55
C ARG A 97 -29.02 -33.27 -50.99
N VAL A 98 -28.68 -32.19 -51.70
CA VAL A 98 -27.68 -31.19 -51.27
C VAL A 98 -28.24 -30.33 -50.15
N LYS A 99 -29.53 -29.98 -50.21
CA LYS A 99 -30.25 -29.27 -49.14
C LYS A 99 -30.27 -30.05 -47.83
N ILE A 100 -30.55 -31.36 -47.90
CA ILE A 100 -30.52 -32.26 -46.73
C ILE A 100 -29.10 -32.34 -46.16
N LEU A 101 -28.07 -32.46 -47.00
CA LEU A 101 -26.68 -32.47 -46.55
C LEU A 101 -26.27 -31.15 -45.91
N HIS A 102 -26.67 -30.00 -46.46
CA HIS A 102 -26.34 -28.69 -45.88
C HIS A 102 -26.96 -28.52 -44.49
N LYS A 103 -28.22 -28.95 -44.29
CA LYS A 103 -28.85 -28.98 -42.95
C LYS A 103 -28.16 -29.95 -42.01
N LYS A 104 -27.81 -31.16 -42.49
CA LYS A 104 -27.07 -32.14 -41.68
C LYS A 104 -25.68 -31.66 -41.29
N ILE A 105 -25.00 -30.87 -42.13
CA ILE A 105 -23.71 -30.27 -41.79
C ILE A 105 -23.88 -29.24 -40.66
N GLU A 106 -24.91 -28.39 -40.71
CA GLU A 106 -25.21 -27.47 -39.62
C GLU A 106 -25.52 -28.21 -38.31
N ASP A 107 -26.27 -29.31 -38.38
CA ASP A 107 -26.54 -30.13 -37.19
C ASP A 107 -25.28 -30.88 -36.71
N LEU A 108 -24.46 -31.42 -37.61
CA LEU A 108 -23.19 -32.07 -37.25
C LEU A 108 -22.18 -31.09 -36.64
N VAL A 109 -22.15 -29.83 -37.09
CA VAL A 109 -21.31 -28.78 -36.48
C VAL A 109 -21.77 -28.49 -35.05
N LYS A 110 -23.07 -28.56 -34.75
CA LYS A 110 -23.57 -28.46 -33.36
C LYS A 110 -23.13 -29.65 -32.50
N TYR A 111 -23.12 -30.86 -33.06
CA TYR A 111 -22.64 -32.06 -32.35
C TYR A 111 -21.12 -32.13 -32.20
N LEU A 112 -20.37 -31.36 -33.00
CA LEU A 112 -18.91 -31.25 -32.94
C LEU A 112 -18.44 -30.07 -32.07
N ASP A 113 -19.35 -29.28 -31.50
CA ASP A 113 -19.00 -28.23 -30.55
C ASP A 113 -18.54 -28.89 -29.23
N PRO A 114 -17.29 -28.69 -28.79
CA PRO A 114 -16.77 -29.31 -27.56
C PRO A 114 -17.66 -29.04 -26.34
N GLN A 115 -18.32 -27.87 -26.31
CA GLN A 115 -19.23 -27.46 -25.25
C GLN A 115 -20.51 -28.33 -25.17
N PHE A 116 -20.88 -29.03 -26.25
CA PHE A 116 -22.05 -29.90 -26.27
C PHE A 116 -21.72 -31.34 -25.83
N THR A 117 -20.53 -31.83 -26.18
CA THR A 117 -20.02 -33.15 -25.75
C THR A 117 -19.66 -33.19 -24.26
N ASP A 118 -19.24 -32.08 -23.66
CA ASP A 118 -18.92 -32.02 -22.23
C ASP A 118 -20.15 -32.17 -21.31
N HIS A 119 -21.36 -31.93 -21.85
CA HIS A 119 -22.61 -32.05 -21.10
C HIS A 119 -23.34 -33.38 -21.32
N ILE A 120 -22.91 -34.22 -22.27
CA ILE A 120 -23.56 -35.49 -22.57
C ILE A 120 -22.70 -36.63 -22.02
N THR A 121 -23.10 -37.07 -20.83
CA THR A 121 -22.85 -38.38 -20.25
C THR A 121 -21.43 -38.63 -19.74
N VAL A 122 -21.09 -37.99 -18.62
CA VAL A 122 -20.34 -38.73 -17.59
C VAL A 122 -21.31 -39.81 -17.08
N PRO A 123 -21.09 -41.11 -17.34
CA PRO A 123 -21.97 -42.16 -16.86
C PRO A 123 -22.04 -42.12 -15.32
N ASP A 124 -23.15 -42.52 -14.72
CA ASP A 124 -23.32 -42.40 -13.26
C ASP A 124 -22.26 -43.20 -12.47
N ALA A 125 -21.78 -44.31 -13.03
CA ALA A 125 -20.63 -45.05 -12.49
C ALA A 125 -19.36 -44.20 -12.45
N MET A 126 -19.10 -43.39 -13.48
CA MET A 126 -17.92 -42.53 -13.56
C MET A 126 -18.05 -41.33 -12.61
N LYS A 127 -19.25 -40.77 -12.44
CA LYS A 127 -19.50 -39.72 -11.42
C LYS A 127 -19.19 -40.23 -10.01
N LEU A 128 -19.57 -41.47 -9.71
CA LEU A 128 -19.27 -42.09 -8.41
C LEU A 128 -17.75 -42.21 -8.21
N GLU A 129 -17.02 -42.73 -9.19
CA GLU A 129 -15.56 -42.84 -9.11
C GLU A 129 -14.88 -41.48 -8.99
N PHE A 130 -15.37 -40.44 -9.67
CA PHE A 130 -14.85 -39.07 -9.49
C PHE A 130 -15.09 -38.54 -8.07
N ILE A 131 -16.29 -38.74 -7.52
CA ILE A 131 -16.63 -38.28 -6.17
C ILE A 131 -15.77 -39.02 -5.13
N LEU A 132 -15.56 -40.33 -5.28
CA LEU A 132 -14.72 -41.11 -4.38
C LEU A 132 -13.24 -40.76 -4.53
N ALA A 133 -12.75 -40.54 -5.75
CA ALA A 133 -11.37 -40.13 -5.99
C ALA A 133 -11.08 -38.72 -5.44
N GLU A 134 -12.08 -37.84 -5.42
CA GLU A 134 -11.98 -36.47 -4.89
C GLU A 134 -12.53 -36.32 -3.46
N GLU A 135 -12.89 -37.41 -2.78
CA GLU A 135 -13.52 -37.37 -1.45
C GLU A 135 -12.67 -36.58 -0.45
N ASP A 136 -11.38 -36.91 -0.34
CA ASP A 136 -10.44 -36.22 0.55
C ASP A 136 -10.30 -34.73 0.19
N PHE A 137 -10.31 -34.40 -1.10
CA PHE A 137 -10.24 -33.03 -1.57
C PHE A 137 -11.50 -32.26 -1.16
N LEU A 138 -12.69 -32.82 -1.37
CA LEU A 138 -13.98 -32.22 -1.00
C LEU A 138 -14.10 -32.03 0.52
N LEU A 139 -13.69 -33.03 1.29
CA LEU A 139 -13.67 -32.94 2.76
C LEU A 139 -12.70 -31.88 3.26
N SER A 140 -11.49 -31.81 2.69
CA SER A 140 -10.52 -30.77 3.05
C SER A 140 -11.03 -29.36 2.72
N GLN A 141 -11.68 -29.18 1.56
CA GLN A 141 -12.31 -27.92 1.18
C GLN A 141 -13.46 -27.55 2.09
N ALA A 142 -14.31 -28.51 2.48
CA ALA A 142 -15.41 -28.28 3.41
C ALA A 142 -14.88 -27.83 4.79
N ALA A 143 -13.84 -28.49 5.30
CA ALA A 143 -13.21 -28.11 6.57
C ALA A 143 -12.59 -26.71 6.52
N LEU A 144 -11.91 -26.36 5.41
CA LEU A 144 -11.38 -25.01 5.21
C LEU A 144 -12.49 -23.96 5.10
N LEU A 145 -13.58 -24.29 4.40
CA LEU A 145 -14.74 -23.39 4.28
C LEU A 145 -15.41 -23.15 5.63
N GLU A 146 -15.52 -24.19 6.46
CA GLU A 146 -16.04 -24.09 7.83
C GLU A 146 -15.13 -23.21 8.69
N GLN A 147 -13.80 -23.36 8.59
CA GLN A 147 -12.85 -22.48 9.28
C GLN A 147 -13.01 -21.03 8.84
N VAL A 148 -13.16 -20.77 7.54
CA VAL A 148 -13.39 -19.41 7.02
C VAL A 148 -14.72 -18.84 7.52
N SER A 149 -15.78 -19.65 7.52
CA SER A 149 -17.09 -19.24 8.05
C SER A 149 -17.02 -18.89 9.55
N ASN A 150 -16.28 -19.67 10.33
CA ASN A 150 -16.06 -19.41 11.76
C ASN A 150 -15.24 -18.14 12.03
N MET A 151 -14.34 -17.76 11.11
CA MET A 151 -13.53 -16.55 11.24
C MET A 151 -14.22 -15.28 10.71
N GLN A 152 -15.25 -15.41 9.88
CA GLN A 152 -16.04 -14.30 9.36
C GLN A 152 -16.52 -13.29 10.45
N PRO A 153 -17.06 -13.72 11.61
CA PRO A 153 -17.50 -12.79 12.66
C PRO A 153 -16.36 -12.01 13.34
N LEU A 154 -15.09 -12.41 13.18
CA LEU A 154 -13.95 -11.65 13.72
C LEU A 154 -13.73 -10.33 12.97
N LEU A 155 -14.08 -10.28 11.68
CA LEU A 155 -13.99 -9.08 10.85
C LEU A 155 -14.99 -8.01 11.31
N ASP A 156 -16.15 -8.43 11.78
CA ASP A 156 -17.20 -7.55 12.32
C ASP A 156 -17.02 -7.23 13.81
N SER A 157 -15.91 -7.67 14.42
CA SER A 157 -15.67 -7.43 15.84
C SER A 157 -15.62 -5.93 16.14
N SER A 158 -16.25 -5.53 17.24
CA SER A 158 -16.26 -4.14 17.71
C SER A 158 -14.84 -3.59 17.89
N TYR A 159 -13.88 -4.44 18.26
CA TYR A 159 -12.49 -4.06 18.42
C TYR A 159 -11.86 -3.52 17.13
N ILE A 160 -12.17 -4.09 15.96
CA ILE A 160 -11.67 -3.58 14.67
C ILE A 160 -12.44 -2.33 14.25
N ARG A 161 -13.76 -2.34 14.45
CA ARG A 161 -14.63 -1.21 14.09
C ARG A 161 -14.31 0.07 14.88
N ASP A 162 -13.97 -0.06 16.15
CA ASP A 162 -13.78 1.07 17.07
C ASP A 162 -12.33 1.60 17.06
N VAL A 163 -11.42 0.97 16.28
CA VAL A 163 -10.02 1.42 16.10
C VAL A 163 -9.89 2.89 15.65
N PRO A 164 -10.68 3.40 14.68
CA PRO A 164 -10.60 4.80 14.29
C PRO A 164 -10.94 5.75 15.45
N GLU A 165 -11.92 5.40 16.30
CA GLU A 165 -12.27 6.20 17.48
C GLU A 165 -11.10 6.22 18.48
N HIS A 166 -10.51 5.06 18.78
CA HIS A 166 -9.34 4.97 19.65
C HIS A 166 -8.13 5.71 19.09
N ALA A 167 -7.91 5.66 17.77
CA ALA A 167 -6.83 6.40 17.10
C ALA A 167 -6.97 7.91 17.29
N THR A 168 -8.19 8.46 17.17
CA THR A 168 -8.42 9.90 17.41
C THR A 168 -8.18 10.30 18.87
N LYS A 169 -8.62 9.49 19.84
CA LYS A 169 -8.35 9.71 21.26
C LYS A 169 -6.84 9.66 21.56
N LEU A 170 -6.13 8.69 20.97
CA LEU A 170 -4.68 8.56 21.11
C LEU A 170 -3.94 9.74 20.49
N GLN A 171 -4.35 10.22 19.32
CA GLN A 171 -3.78 11.40 18.67
C GLN A 171 -3.94 12.64 19.56
N ARG A 172 -5.12 12.84 20.17
CA ARG A 172 -5.36 13.93 21.12
C ARG A 172 -4.48 13.81 22.35
N LEU A 173 -4.36 12.60 22.93
CA LEU A 173 -3.48 12.35 24.07
C LEU A 173 -2.01 12.62 23.72
N SER A 174 -1.55 12.22 22.53
CA SER A 174 -0.21 12.49 22.05
C SER A 174 0.10 14.00 22.00
N GLN A 175 -0.83 14.80 21.49
CA GLN A 175 -0.68 16.27 21.49
C GLN A 175 -0.62 16.86 22.89
N ILE A 176 -1.43 16.36 23.82
CA ILE A 176 -1.39 16.79 25.24
C ILE A 176 -0.05 16.42 25.86
N HIS A 177 0.45 15.21 25.62
CA HIS A 177 1.72 14.73 26.14
C HIS A 177 2.90 15.59 25.64
N ILE A 178 2.93 15.95 24.35
CA ILE A 178 3.95 16.85 23.81
C ILE A 178 3.92 18.20 24.54
N LYS A 179 2.73 18.79 24.73
CA LYS A 179 2.59 20.07 25.46
C LYS A 179 3.06 19.95 26.91
N GLN A 180 2.69 18.87 27.61
CA GLN A 180 3.11 18.63 28.99
C GLN A 180 4.62 18.46 29.10
N GLN A 181 5.24 17.78 28.13
CA GLN A 181 6.68 17.59 28.07
C GLN A 181 7.41 18.95 27.90
N ASP A 182 6.93 19.79 26.98
CA ASP A 182 7.49 21.14 26.76
C ASP A 182 7.34 22.01 28.01
N GLN A 183 6.17 21.98 28.65
CA GLN A 183 5.91 22.71 29.90
C GLN A 183 6.81 22.24 31.04
N THR A 184 6.96 20.93 31.21
CA THR A 184 7.83 20.34 32.24
C THR A 184 9.29 20.74 32.03
N GLU A 185 9.76 20.74 30.77
CA GLU A 185 11.11 21.20 30.47
C GLU A 185 11.29 22.69 30.77
N ALA A 186 10.33 23.53 30.40
CA ALA A 186 10.35 24.97 30.66
C ALA A 186 10.38 25.27 32.17
N GLN A 187 9.49 24.65 32.94
CA GLN A 187 9.44 24.78 34.40
C GLN A 187 10.73 24.28 35.06
N SER A 188 11.26 23.13 34.61
CA SER A 188 12.54 22.62 35.12
C SER A 188 13.70 23.59 34.88
N LEU A 189 13.72 24.28 33.74
CA LEU A 189 14.72 25.30 33.44
C LEU A 189 14.54 26.55 34.31
N GLU A 190 13.30 26.98 34.56
CA GLU A 190 13.00 28.11 35.42
C GLU A 190 13.41 27.85 36.87
N VAL A 191 13.05 26.69 37.41
CA VAL A 191 13.46 26.26 38.76
C VAL A 191 14.98 26.22 38.89
N LYS A 192 15.69 25.71 37.88
CA LYS A 192 17.16 25.71 37.88
C LYS A 192 17.74 27.12 37.91
N LYS A 193 17.18 28.05 37.12
CA LYS A 193 17.61 29.47 37.17
C LYS A 193 17.38 30.08 38.54
N LEU A 194 16.23 29.82 39.15
CA LEU A 194 15.91 30.32 40.48
C LEU A 194 16.90 29.79 41.53
N PHE A 195 17.26 28.50 41.46
CA PHE A 195 18.32 27.94 42.32
C PHE A 195 19.68 28.60 42.07
N GLU A 196 20.05 28.87 40.82
CA GLU A 196 21.29 29.57 40.50
C GLU A 196 21.32 30.99 41.07
N GLU A 197 20.21 31.72 40.97
CA GLU A 197 20.07 33.07 41.53
C GLU A 197 20.10 33.08 43.05
N TYR A 198 19.38 32.16 43.69
CA TYR A 198 19.41 31.98 45.14
C TYR A 198 20.83 31.66 45.63
N ASN A 199 21.52 30.73 44.98
CA ASN A 199 22.90 30.36 45.33
C ASN A 199 23.86 31.56 45.18
N LYS A 200 23.70 32.37 44.13
CA LYS A 200 24.49 33.61 43.96
C LYS A 200 24.22 34.61 45.09
N MET A 201 22.95 34.84 45.42
CA MET A 201 22.56 35.75 46.49
C MET A 201 23.12 35.29 47.84
N MET A 202 22.97 34.00 48.18
CA MET A 202 23.51 33.43 49.40
C MET A 202 25.04 33.54 49.47
N PHE A 203 25.75 33.30 48.37
CA PHE A 203 27.20 33.47 48.32
C PHE A 203 27.62 34.93 48.58
N LEU A 204 26.92 35.90 47.97
CA LEU A 204 27.20 37.32 48.18
C LEU A 204 26.90 37.74 49.62
N LEU A 205 25.79 37.27 50.21
CA LEU A 205 25.46 37.51 51.62
C LEU A 205 26.54 36.96 52.55
N SER A 206 26.98 35.71 52.35
CA SER A 206 28.07 35.13 53.15
C SER A 206 29.35 35.96 53.06
N LYS A 207 29.73 36.41 51.85
CA LYS A 207 30.89 37.28 51.67
C LYS A 207 30.71 38.62 52.38
N GLN A 208 29.51 39.21 52.32
CA GLN A 208 29.22 40.47 52.98
C GLN A 208 29.31 40.36 54.50
N PHE A 209 28.82 39.27 55.09
CA PHE A 209 28.96 39.00 56.52
C PHE A 209 30.43 38.87 56.92
N THR A 210 31.24 38.12 56.16
CA THR A 210 32.68 38.01 56.45
C THR A 210 33.39 39.36 56.36
N GLN A 211 33.04 40.19 55.38
CA GLN A 211 33.60 41.54 55.24
C GLN A 211 33.21 42.45 56.42
N TRP A 212 31.95 42.38 56.86
CA TRP A 212 31.50 43.12 58.03
C TRP A 212 32.20 42.66 59.31
N ASP A 213 32.35 41.37 59.53
CA ASP A 213 33.11 40.81 60.66
C ASP A 213 34.57 41.27 60.66
N GLU A 214 35.23 41.26 59.51
CA GLU A 214 36.61 41.73 59.39
C GLU A 214 36.74 43.23 59.66
N THR A 215 35.76 44.01 59.19
CA THR A 215 35.71 45.47 59.43
C THR A 215 35.46 45.79 60.90
N LEU A 216 34.55 45.05 61.55
CA LEU A 216 34.27 45.17 62.98
C LEU A 216 35.51 44.83 63.81
N ARG A 217 36.19 43.71 63.55
CA ARG A 217 37.44 43.33 64.24
C ARG A 217 38.52 44.42 64.13
N LYS A 218 38.74 44.98 62.94
CA LYS A 218 39.70 46.08 62.74
C LYS A 218 39.33 47.31 63.59
N MET A 219 38.05 47.65 63.67
CA MET A 219 37.60 48.78 64.51
C MET A 219 37.72 48.49 66.01
N GLU A 220 37.50 47.26 66.45
CA GLU A 220 37.68 46.82 67.83
C GLU A 220 39.15 46.87 68.26
N GLU A 221 40.06 46.39 67.40
CA GLU A 221 41.52 46.45 67.61
C GLU A 221 42.01 47.90 67.75
N VAL A 222 41.55 48.81 66.87
CA VAL A 222 41.91 50.24 66.92
C VAL A 222 41.36 50.94 68.16
N LYS A 223 40.19 50.54 68.66
CA LYS A 223 39.59 51.10 69.88
C LYS A 223 40.16 50.49 71.17
N GLY A 224 41.00 49.46 71.09
CA GLY A 224 41.62 48.82 72.25
C GLY A 224 40.63 48.11 73.19
N VAL A 225 39.40 47.85 72.73
CA VAL A 225 38.39 47.12 73.49
C VAL A 225 38.50 45.65 73.12
N ARG A 226 39.23 44.87 73.91
CA ARG A 226 39.13 43.41 73.87
C ARG A 226 37.71 43.00 74.32
N PRO A 227 37.05 42.03 73.67
CA PRO A 227 35.87 41.41 74.25
C PRO A 227 36.26 40.58 75.48
N ALA A 228 35.49 40.72 76.55
CA ALA A 228 35.42 39.73 77.62
C ALA A 228 34.81 38.44 77.05
N GLU A 229 35.29 37.31 77.56
CA GLU A 229 34.98 35.92 77.23
C GLU A 229 33.49 35.60 77.00
#